data_AF-A0A1F7X218-F1
#
_entry.id   AF-A0A1F7X218-F1
#
_cell.length_a   1.000
_cell.length_b   1.000
_cell.length_c   1.000
_cell.angle_alpha   90.00
_cell.angle_beta   90.00
_cell.angle_gamma   90.00
#
_symmetry.space_group_name_H-M   'P 1'
#
loop_
_entity.id
_entity.type
_entity.pdbx_description
1 polymer ?
#
loop_
_entity_poly.entity_id
_entity_poly.type
_entity_poly.pdbx_seq_one_letter_code
_entity_poly.pdbx_strand_id
1 'polypeptide(L)'
;MSEIRTIRRIITGTRTQDGAGVKLVRVFGYHDTKDFDPFLMLDAFDSTLFVYIIEGAARFAAEGGELITEKHAVLFNNGKKFMAKAADKGVRFLLLEGKPVKEPIAWGGPIVMNTKEELELAFKEIDENKFIK
;
A
#
# COMPACT_ATOMS: atom_id res chain seq x y z
N MET A 1 24.89 2.25 5.44
CA MET A 1 23.41 2.26 5.51
C MET A 1 23.00 3.47 6.32
N SER A 2 22.07 4.30 5.83
CA SER A 2 21.57 5.44 6.61
C SER A 2 20.72 4.96 7.78
N GLU A 3 20.82 5.61 8.94
CA GLU A 3 20.00 5.25 10.11
C GLU A 3 18.51 5.53 9.92
N ILE A 4 18.17 6.46 9.04
CA ILE A 4 16.82 7.01 8.85
C ILE A 4 16.26 6.53 7.51
N ARG A 5 15.01 6.05 7.51
CA ARG A 5 14.29 5.69 6.29
C ARG A 5 14.02 6.95 5.46
N THR A 6 14.35 6.90 4.17
CA THR A 6 14.05 7.97 3.21
C THR A 6 12.82 7.64 2.39
N ILE A 7 12.11 8.68 1.91
CA ILE A 7 10.96 8.52 1.03
C ILE A 7 11.43 7.93 -0.30
N ARG A 8 10.87 6.77 -0.68
CA ARG A 8 11.11 6.14 -1.97
C ARG A 8 10.16 6.70 -3.02
N ARG A 9 8.88 6.83 -2.68
CA ARG A 9 7.82 7.26 -3.59
C ARG A 9 6.64 7.84 -2.82
N ILE A 10 6.01 8.84 -3.41
CA ILE A 10 4.73 9.40 -2.98
C ILE A 10 3.70 9.02 -4.04
N ILE A 11 2.56 8.47 -3.62
CA ILE A 11 1.47 8.09 -4.54
C ILE A 11 0.22 8.89 -4.18
N THR A 12 -0.26 9.65 -5.15
CA THR A 12 -1.51 10.42 -5.04
C THR A 12 -2.69 9.52 -5.35
N GLY A 13 -3.68 9.51 -4.44
CA GLY A 13 -4.91 8.76 -4.64
C GLY A 13 -5.71 9.27 -5.84
N THR A 14 -6.17 8.35 -6.68
CA THR A 14 -7.02 8.64 -7.84
C THR A 14 -8.48 8.28 -7.53
N ARG A 15 -9.43 9.10 -7.99
CA ARG A 15 -10.86 8.76 -7.85
C ARG A 15 -11.18 7.64 -8.83
N THR A 16 -11.75 6.55 -8.32
CA THR A 16 -12.20 5.41 -9.10
C THR A 16 -13.57 4.93 -8.62
N GLN A 17 -14.16 4.03 -9.38
CA GLN A 17 -15.41 3.36 -9.06
C GLN A 17 -15.19 1.85 -9.10
N ASP A 18 -15.54 1.14 -8.02
CA ASP A 18 -15.50 -0.32 -7.95
C ASP A 18 -16.91 -0.91 -7.86
N GLY A 19 -17.05 -2.16 -8.30
CA GLY A 19 -18.25 -2.99 -8.10
C GLY A 19 -19.56 -2.28 -8.42
N ALA A 20 -20.53 -2.34 -7.50
CA ALA A 20 -21.88 -1.77 -7.59
C ALA A 20 -21.93 -0.22 -7.62
N GLY A 21 -20.92 0.42 -8.20
CA GLY A 21 -20.84 1.85 -8.39
C GLY A 21 -20.21 2.62 -7.22
N VAL A 22 -19.51 1.95 -6.32
CA VAL A 22 -18.91 2.55 -5.12
C VAL A 22 -17.76 3.47 -5.53
N LYS A 23 -17.87 4.76 -5.21
CA LYS A 23 -16.81 5.75 -5.46
C LYS A 23 -15.79 5.70 -4.34
N LEU A 24 -14.52 5.53 -4.70
CA LEU A 24 -13.41 5.49 -3.74
C LEU A 24 -12.18 6.20 -4.30
N VAL A 25 -11.24 6.49 -3.41
CA VAL A 25 -9.92 7.01 -3.76
C VAL A 25 -8.95 5.83 -3.70
N ARG A 26 -8.49 5.36 -4.85
CA ARG A 26 -7.53 4.26 -4.95
C ARG A 26 -6.11 4.81 -4.94
N VAL A 27 -5.32 4.31 -4.00
CA VAL A 27 -3.97 4.81 -3.73
C VAL A 27 -2.91 3.76 -4.11
N PHE A 28 -3.29 2.48 -4.12
CA PHE A 28 -2.49 1.37 -4.64
C PHE A 28 -3.39 0.53 -5.56
N GLY A 29 -2.92 0.27 -6.77
CA GLY A 29 -3.63 -0.48 -7.80
C GLY A 29 -2.72 -1.50 -8.49
N TYR A 30 -3.22 -2.16 -9.54
CA TYR A 30 -2.54 -3.31 -10.18
C TYR A 30 -1.05 -3.09 -10.44
N HIS A 31 -0.69 -1.93 -10.98
CA HIS A 31 0.70 -1.61 -11.33
C HIS A 31 1.60 -1.30 -10.14
N ASP A 32 1.05 -0.94 -8.97
CA ASP A 32 1.82 -0.55 -7.79
C ASP A 32 1.85 -1.66 -6.73
N THR A 33 1.07 -2.73 -6.87
CA THR A 33 0.92 -3.81 -5.87
C THR A 33 2.26 -4.37 -5.36
N LYS A 34 3.24 -4.53 -6.26
CA LYS A 34 4.59 -5.04 -5.90
C LYS A 34 5.36 -4.13 -4.97
N ASP A 35 5.09 -2.82 -5.02
CA ASP A 35 5.75 -1.84 -4.18
C ASP A 35 5.19 -1.84 -2.73
N PHE A 36 4.00 -2.41 -2.51
CA PHE A 36 3.29 -2.43 -1.22
C PHE A 36 3.07 -3.84 -0.63
N ASP A 37 3.69 -4.87 -1.21
CA ASP A 37 3.76 -6.22 -0.64
C ASP A 37 4.66 -6.19 0.63
N PRO A 38 4.16 -6.57 1.84
CA PRO A 38 2.96 -7.34 2.11
C PRO A 38 1.74 -6.54 2.59
N PHE A 39 0.57 -7.13 2.39
CA PHE A 39 -0.66 -6.74 3.05
C PHE A 39 -0.74 -7.42 4.43
N LEU A 40 -0.27 -6.69 5.45
CA LEU A 40 -0.29 -6.99 6.90
C LEU A 40 0.46 -8.26 7.38
N MET A 41 1.60 -8.03 8.04
CA MET A 41 2.09 -8.83 9.17
C MET A 41 2.96 -7.92 10.05
N LEU A 42 2.57 -7.69 11.31
CA LEU A 42 3.35 -6.94 12.28
C LEU A 42 4.48 -7.81 12.83
N ASP A 43 5.70 -7.26 12.81
CA ASP A 43 7.01 -7.75 13.28
C ASP A 43 7.95 -8.34 12.22
N ALA A 44 8.87 -7.50 11.71
CA ALA A 44 10.24 -7.88 11.29
C ALA A 44 11.06 -6.66 10.81
N PHE A 45 12.37 -6.66 11.05
CA PHE A 45 13.30 -5.59 10.64
C PHE A 45 13.74 -5.63 9.15
N ASP A 46 13.09 -6.44 8.31
CA ASP A 46 13.29 -6.53 6.85
C ASP A 46 11.97 -6.28 6.09
N SER A 47 11.23 -5.28 6.54
CA SER A 47 9.84 -5.07 6.15
C SER A 47 9.63 -3.86 5.23
N THR A 48 8.71 -4.03 4.27
CA THR A 48 8.11 -2.94 3.51
C THR A 48 7.33 -2.06 4.49
N LEU A 49 7.63 -0.77 4.52
CA LEU A 49 6.95 0.20 5.36
C LEU A 49 6.35 1.30 4.50
N PHE A 50 5.06 1.57 4.69
CA PHE A 50 4.39 2.69 4.06
C PHE A 50 3.36 3.31 5.00
N VAL A 51 3.02 4.56 4.74
CA VAL A 51 1.89 5.23 5.41
C VAL A 51 0.81 5.60 4.42
N TYR A 52 -0.43 5.66 4.90
CA TYR A 52 -1.53 6.30 4.19
C TYR A 52 -2.12 7.42 5.04
N ILE A 53 -2.12 8.65 4.51
CA ILE A 53 -2.58 9.84 5.25
C ILE A 53 -4.09 9.98 5.10
N ILE A 54 -4.80 9.80 6.21
CA ILE A 54 -6.27 9.91 6.28
C ILE A 54 -6.69 11.38 6.32
N GLU A 55 -6.01 12.19 7.13
CA GLU A 55 -6.38 13.58 7.42
C GLU A 55 -5.15 14.40 7.79
N GLY A 56 -5.14 15.69 7.41
CA GLY A 56 -4.08 16.62 7.75
C GLY A 56 -2.83 16.46 6.87
N ALA A 57 -1.65 16.79 7.41
CA ALA A 57 -0.41 16.77 6.64
C ALA A 57 0.83 16.54 7.51
N ALA A 58 1.84 15.88 6.97
CA ALA A 58 3.11 15.65 7.65
C ALA A 58 4.30 15.60 6.69
N ARG A 59 5.50 15.83 7.26
CA ARG A 59 6.79 15.54 6.63
C ARG A 59 7.33 14.24 7.20
N PHE A 60 7.91 13.39 6.36
CA PHE A 60 8.47 12.09 6.77
C PHE A 60 9.99 12.00 6.56
N ALA A 61 10.70 13.10 6.81
CA ALA A 61 12.15 13.21 6.74
C ALA A 61 12.70 13.85 8.03
N ALA A 62 13.97 13.59 8.34
CA ALA A 62 14.62 14.08 9.55
C ALA A 62 14.78 15.61 9.57
N GLU A 63 15.23 16.17 8.45
CA GLU A 63 15.34 17.61 8.22
C GLU A 63 14.85 17.93 6.82
N GLY A 64 14.17 19.07 6.67
CA GLY A 64 13.50 19.41 5.42
C GLY A 64 12.41 18.41 5.03
N GLY A 65 12.19 18.26 3.73
CA GLY A 65 11.20 17.34 3.17
C GLY A 65 9.88 17.99 2.77
N GLU A 66 9.25 17.38 1.77
CA GLU A 66 7.96 17.78 1.25
C GLU A 66 6.86 17.58 2.30
N LEU A 67 5.95 18.54 2.39
CA LEU A 67 4.76 18.40 3.21
C LEU A 67 3.71 17.59 2.44
N ILE A 68 3.41 16.39 2.91
CA ILE A 68 2.50 15.47 2.24
C ILE A 68 1.15 15.52 2.95
N THR A 69 0.09 15.74 2.16
CA THR A 69 -1.28 15.92 2.64
C THR A 69 -2.08 14.61 2.56
N GLU A 70 -3.26 14.60 3.17
CA GLU A 70 -4.24 13.52 3.07
C GLU A 70 -4.45 12.96 1.65
N LYS A 71 -4.97 11.73 1.57
CA LYS A 71 -5.20 10.98 0.32
C LYS A 71 -3.93 10.59 -0.44
N HIS A 72 -2.79 10.59 0.24
CA HIS A 72 -1.51 10.10 -0.28
C HIS A 72 -1.04 8.87 0.50
N ALA A 73 -0.41 7.94 -0.21
CA ALA A 73 0.47 6.95 0.40
C ALA A 73 1.93 7.34 0.23
N VAL A 74 2.75 7.06 1.23
CA VAL A 74 4.20 7.31 1.20
C VAL A 74 4.91 6.00 1.48
N LEU A 75 5.68 5.53 0.50
CA LEU A 75 6.48 4.32 0.60
C LEU A 75 7.91 4.66 0.98
N PHE A 76 8.46 3.93 1.94
CA PHE A 76 9.80 4.17 2.46
C PHE A 76 10.81 3.14 1.96
N ASN A 77 12.06 3.57 1.85
CA ASN A 77 13.19 2.64 1.72
C ASN A 77 13.43 1.88 3.03
N ASN A 78 14.27 0.84 2.98
CA ASN A 78 14.72 0.11 4.17
C ASN A 78 15.51 1.02 5.12
N GLY A 79 15.31 0.84 6.43
CA GLY A 79 15.98 1.62 7.47
C GLY A 79 15.41 1.30 8.85
N LYS A 80 16.10 1.74 9.91
CA LYS A 80 15.77 1.35 11.29
C LYS A 80 14.81 2.31 11.99
N LYS A 81 14.72 3.55 11.52
CA LYS A 81 13.94 4.61 12.15
C LYS A 81 12.91 5.16 11.17
N PHE A 82 11.67 5.29 11.63
CA PHE A 82 10.59 6.03 10.98
C PHE A 82 10.41 7.37 11.69
N MET A 83 10.20 8.44 10.91
CA MET A 83 9.98 9.79 11.44
C MET A 83 8.77 10.42 10.75
N ALA A 84 7.96 11.13 11.54
CA ALA A 84 6.86 11.94 11.05
C ALA A 84 6.81 13.24 11.86
N LYS A 85 6.74 14.38 11.15
CA LYS A 85 6.53 15.70 11.73
C LYS A 85 5.22 16.28 11.18
N ALA A 86 4.23 16.41 12.04
CA ALA A 86 2.94 16.98 11.68
C ALA A 86 3.07 18.46 11.28
N ALA A 87 2.18 18.92 10.40
CA ALA A 87 1.91 20.34 10.19
C ALA A 87 1.09 20.92 11.35
N ASP A 88 0.83 22.23 11.30
CA ASP A 88 0.15 22.99 12.36
C ASP A 88 -1.25 22.45 12.71
N LYS A 89 -1.95 21.88 11.72
CA LYS A 89 -3.29 21.28 11.90
C LYS A 89 -3.25 19.81 12.33
N GLY A 90 -2.08 19.24 12.56
CA GLY A 90 -1.90 17.83 12.88
C GLY A 90 -1.92 16.89 11.66
N VAL A 91 -1.83 15.60 11.94
CA VAL A 91 -1.92 14.52 10.93
C VAL A 91 -2.55 13.27 11.55
N ARG A 92 -3.37 12.56 10.77
CA ARG A 92 -3.84 11.21 11.06
C ARG A 92 -3.46 10.31 9.88
N PHE A 93 -2.71 9.25 10.14
CA PHE A 93 -2.28 8.31 9.12
C PHE A 93 -2.31 6.87 9.64
N LEU A 94 -2.43 5.92 8.72
CA LEU A 94 -2.15 4.51 8.98
C LEU A 94 -0.67 4.27 8.72
N LEU A 95 0.00 3.56 9.63
CA LEU A 95 1.35 3.03 9.42
C LEU A 95 1.22 1.53 9.19
N LEU A 96 1.72 1.06 8.06
CA LEU A 96 1.72 -0.35 7.71
C LEU A 96 3.16 -0.81 7.50
N GLU A 97 3.53 -1.89 8.17
CA GLU A 97 4.82 -2.55 8.03
C GLU A 97 4.61 -4.06 7.96
N GLY A 98 5.34 -4.73 7.07
CA GLY A 98 5.44 -6.18 7.10
C GLY A 98 6.51 -6.76 6.17
N LYS A 99 6.86 -8.02 6.40
CA LYS A 99 7.84 -8.75 5.60
C LYS A 99 7.29 -9.05 4.19
N PRO A 100 7.98 -8.63 3.11
CA PRO A 100 7.52 -8.95 1.74
C PRO A 100 7.33 -10.45 1.56
N VAL A 101 6.20 -10.85 0.98
CA VAL A 101 5.90 -12.26 0.70
C VAL A 101 6.86 -12.79 -0.36
N LYS A 102 7.26 -11.94 -1.33
CA LYS A 102 8.21 -12.28 -2.41
C LYS A 102 7.72 -13.39 -3.33
N GLU A 103 6.42 -13.56 -3.44
CA GLU A 103 5.81 -14.47 -4.39
C GLU A 103 5.30 -13.71 -5.62
N PRO A 104 5.14 -14.38 -6.77
CA PRO A 104 4.44 -13.81 -7.91
C PRO A 104 3.02 -13.36 -7.51
N ILE A 105 2.53 -12.29 -8.15
CA ILE A 105 1.20 -11.75 -7.93
C ILE A 105 0.50 -11.70 -9.29
N ALA A 106 -0.62 -12.41 -9.40
CA ALA A 106 -1.56 -12.35 -10.50
C ALA A 106 -2.90 -11.81 -9.97
N TRP A 107 -3.32 -10.65 -10.45
CA TRP A 107 -4.51 -9.95 -9.96
C TRP A 107 -5.51 -9.70 -11.08
N GLY A 108 -6.77 -10.08 -10.85
CA GLY A 108 -7.92 -9.70 -11.65
C GLY A 108 -9.09 -9.30 -10.77
N GLY A 109 -9.47 -8.02 -10.78
CA GLY A 109 -10.66 -7.53 -10.09
C GLY A 109 -10.66 -7.85 -8.57
N PRO A 110 -11.61 -8.65 -8.06
CA PRO A 110 -11.66 -8.99 -6.63
C PRO A 110 -10.74 -10.16 -6.23
N ILE A 111 -10.05 -10.81 -7.18
CA ILE A 111 -9.28 -12.04 -6.95
C ILE A 111 -7.79 -11.79 -7.13
N VAL A 112 -6.99 -12.25 -6.17
CA VAL A 112 -5.52 -12.24 -6.22
C VAL A 112 -5.02 -13.67 -6.02
N MET A 113 -4.18 -14.13 -6.94
CA MET A 113 -3.50 -15.44 -6.93
C MET A 113 -2.00 -15.25 -7.21
N ASN A 114 -1.22 -16.33 -7.29
CA ASN A 114 0.19 -16.24 -7.61
C ASN A 114 0.45 -16.28 -9.13
N THR A 115 -0.30 -17.11 -9.87
CA THR A 115 -0.13 -17.28 -11.33
C THR A 115 -1.36 -16.88 -12.14
N LYS A 116 -1.17 -16.63 -13.45
CA LYS A 116 -2.26 -16.26 -14.36
C LYS A 116 -3.23 -17.42 -14.55
N GLU A 117 -2.71 -18.62 -14.56
CA GLU A 117 -3.44 -19.88 -14.69
C GLU A 117 -4.35 -20.12 -13.48
N GLU A 118 -3.85 -19.89 -12.26
CA GLU A 118 -4.66 -19.93 -11.02
C GLU A 118 -5.75 -18.86 -11.04
N LEU A 119 -5.44 -17.66 -11.51
CA LEU A 119 -6.40 -16.58 -11.61
C LEU A 119 -7.52 -16.89 -12.62
N GLU A 120 -7.18 -17.45 -13.79
CA GLU A 120 -8.15 -17.89 -14.80
C GLU A 120 -9.03 -19.03 -14.28
N LEU A 121 -8.44 -19.99 -13.56
CA LEU A 121 -9.19 -21.06 -12.91
C LEU A 121 -10.16 -20.51 -11.86
N ALA A 122 -9.73 -19.56 -11.02
CA ALA A 122 -10.56 -18.94 -10.00
C ALA A 122 -11.80 -18.26 -10.61
N PHE A 123 -11.64 -17.53 -11.71
CA PHE A 123 -12.78 -16.94 -12.41
C PHE A 123 -13.72 -17.99 -12.98
N LYS A 124 -13.18 -19.05 -13.59
CA LYS A 124 -14.00 -20.16 -14.09
C LYS A 124 -14.81 -20.83 -12.96
N GLU A 125 -14.20 -21.04 -11.80
CA GLU A 125 -14.90 -21.61 -10.64
C GLU A 125 -16.01 -20.70 -10.10
N ILE A 126 -15.83 -19.38 -10.19
CA ILE A 126 -16.90 -18.41 -9.84
C ILE A 126 -18.08 -18.58 -10.81
N ASP A 127 -17.81 -18.60 -12.11
CA ASP A 127 -18.85 -18.75 -13.15
C ASP A 127 -19.61 -20.08 -12.99
N GLU A 128 -18.94 -21.13 -12.52
CA GLU A 128 -19.51 -22.45 -12.26
C GLU A 128 -20.14 -22.61 -10.86
N ASN A 129 -20.17 -21.57 -10.01
CA ASN A 129 -20.59 -21.63 -8.59
C ASN A 129 -19.85 -22.68 -7.75
N LYS A 130 -18.56 -22.85 -8.01
CA LYS A 130 -17.65 -23.77 -7.33
C LYS A 130 -16.56 -23.08 -6.51
N PHE A 131 -16.40 -21.76 -6.66
CA PHE A 131 -15.37 -21.00 -5.97
C PHE A 131 -15.59 -20.96 -4.45
N ILE A 132 -14.65 -21.54 -3.69
CA ILE A 132 -14.60 -21.62 -2.22
C ILE A 132 -15.88 -22.24 -1.62
N LYS A 133 -15.81 -23.56 -1.30
CA LYS A 133 -16.83 -24.28 -0.52
C LYS A 133 -16.25 -24.81 0.78
#